data_AF-A0A821I6R8-F1
#
_entry.id   AF-A0A821I6R8-F1
#
_cell.length_a   1.000
_cell.length_b   1.000
_cell.length_c   1.000
_cell.angle_alpha   90.00
_cell.angle_beta   90.00
_cell.angle_gamma   90.00
#
_symmetry.space_group_name_H-M   'P 1'
#
loop_
_entity.id
_entity.type
_entity.pdbx_description
1 polymer ?
#
loop_
_entity_poly.entity_id
_entity_poly.type
_entity_poly.pdbx_seq_one_letter_code
_entity_poly.pdbx_strand_id
1 'polypeptide(L)'
;MFFQRNAHLGREHGRCRFNDDCEVNINTRHVCLHCRLKKCFASGMQMSHFRSSRGNQTKTSRKRKMASTTSNDRQLTIQLPTINLLRSDNSSLNSAQWILIANLIHSYDESRLLAAARRLMNENNISQVEQIRDPTVVRDFLKQTYETTGKYLHANHDFLILPPDDRFVLLRHAAENVQCLSTIFIWNQSKLYTHRSFMKTCNYLYGEQLVNMVRHAMKFIDPDLVLVKLAA
;
A
#
# COMPACT_ATOMS: atom_id res chain seq x y z
N MET A 1 -11.48 11.95 -12.29
CA MET A 1 -10.08 12.45 -12.40
C MET A 1 -9.55 12.69 -13.84
N PHE A 2 -10.14 12.15 -14.92
CA PHE A 2 -9.60 12.36 -16.28
C PHE A 2 -9.65 13.82 -16.77
N PHE A 3 -10.83 14.47 -16.75
CA PHE A 3 -11.00 15.82 -17.29
C PHE A 3 -10.17 16.85 -16.52
N GLN A 4 -10.18 16.82 -15.18
CA GLN A 4 -9.38 17.72 -14.34
C GLN A 4 -7.88 17.70 -14.66
N ARG A 5 -7.32 16.52 -15.01
CA ARG A 5 -5.89 16.40 -15.35
C ARG A 5 -5.58 16.91 -16.75
N ASN A 6 -6.53 16.92 -17.67
CA ASN A 6 -6.28 17.15 -19.10
C ASN A 6 -6.99 18.38 -19.67
N ALA A 7 -7.92 18.99 -18.93
CA ALA A 7 -8.69 20.13 -19.41
C ALA A 7 -7.81 21.35 -19.76
N HIS A 8 -6.60 21.45 -19.17
CA HIS A 8 -5.68 22.57 -19.38
C HIS A 8 -5.05 22.52 -20.76
N LEU A 9 -5.13 21.35 -21.41
CA LEU A 9 -4.60 21.11 -22.72
C LEU A 9 -5.55 21.63 -23.82
N GLY A 10 -6.81 21.87 -23.50
CA GLY A 10 -7.81 22.45 -24.42
C GLY A 10 -8.49 21.43 -25.35
N ARG A 11 -9.44 21.92 -26.16
CA ARG A 11 -10.25 21.09 -27.09
C ARG A 11 -9.44 20.48 -28.23
N GLU A 12 -8.34 21.12 -28.60
CA GLU A 12 -7.48 20.75 -29.73
C GLU A 12 -6.22 19.98 -29.28
N HIS A 13 -6.19 19.49 -28.03
CA HIS A 13 -4.99 18.83 -27.54
C HIS A 13 -4.74 17.48 -28.21
N GLY A 14 -3.51 17.33 -28.70
CA GLY A 14 -3.05 16.12 -29.35
C GLY A 14 -3.75 15.90 -30.70
N ARG A 15 -3.12 15.13 -31.58
CA ARG A 15 -3.78 14.64 -32.79
C ARG A 15 -4.35 13.26 -32.51
N CYS A 16 -5.59 13.01 -32.92
CA CYS A 16 -6.06 11.64 -33.04
C CYS A 16 -5.14 10.88 -34.00
N ARG A 17 -4.83 9.62 -33.69
CA ARG A 17 -4.06 8.73 -34.57
C ARG A 17 -4.95 7.96 -35.55
N PHE A 18 -6.24 8.26 -35.55
CA PHE A 18 -7.28 7.66 -36.38
C PHE A 18 -7.97 8.79 -37.18
N ASN A 19 -9.29 8.87 -37.20
CA ASN A 19 -10.06 9.83 -38.02
C ASN A 19 -10.83 10.89 -37.20
N ASP A 20 -10.33 11.27 -36.00
CA ASP A 20 -10.98 12.24 -35.09
C ASP A 20 -12.44 11.91 -34.67
N ASP A 21 -12.86 10.66 -34.85
CA ASP A 21 -14.21 10.15 -34.67
C ASP A 21 -14.30 8.92 -33.74
N CYS A 22 -13.22 8.61 -33.01
CA CYS A 22 -13.16 7.40 -32.18
C CYS A 22 -14.36 7.28 -31.25
N GLU A 23 -14.98 6.10 -31.21
CA GLU A 23 -16.03 5.80 -30.25
C GLU A 23 -15.47 5.88 -28.82
N VAL A 24 -16.11 6.66 -27.94
CA VAL A 24 -15.73 6.81 -26.53
C VAL A 24 -16.84 6.24 -25.65
N ASN A 25 -16.69 4.98 -25.24
CA ASN A 25 -17.53 4.27 -24.29
C ASN A 25 -16.70 3.77 -23.08
N ILE A 26 -17.29 3.01 -22.16
CA ILE A 26 -16.59 2.56 -20.94
C ILE A 26 -15.32 1.75 -21.24
N ASN A 27 -15.33 0.99 -22.34
CA ASN A 27 -14.25 0.12 -22.79
C ASN A 27 -13.24 0.87 -23.66
N THR A 28 -13.68 1.79 -24.52
CA THR A 28 -12.80 2.45 -25.51
C THR A 28 -12.28 3.82 -25.08
N ARG A 29 -12.77 4.39 -23.96
CA ARG A 29 -12.37 5.73 -23.47
C ARG A 29 -10.88 5.92 -23.19
N HIS A 30 -10.07 4.88 -23.13
CA HIS A 30 -8.62 5.01 -22.94
C HIS A 30 -7.84 5.06 -24.26
N VAL A 31 -8.46 4.66 -25.38
CA VAL A 31 -7.81 4.49 -26.70
C VAL A 31 -7.36 5.83 -27.30
N CYS A 32 -8.20 6.86 -27.21
CA CYS A 32 -7.88 8.16 -27.78
C CYS A 32 -8.13 9.29 -26.77
N LEU A 33 -7.01 9.86 -26.27
CA LEU A 33 -7.03 11.03 -25.39
C LEU A 33 -7.75 12.21 -26.04
N HIS A 34 -7.46 12.48 -27.32
CA HIS A 34 -8.03 13.58 -28.10
C HIS A 34 -9.56 13.47 -28.19
N CYS A 35 -10.08 12.36 -28.74
CA CYS A 35 -11.53 12.16 -28.90
C CYS A 35 -12.28 12.14 -27.56
N ARG A 36 -11.66 11.61 -26.50
CA ARG A 36 -12.26 11.65 -25.16
C ARG A 36 -12.33 13.06 -24.59
N LEU A 37 -11.26 13.85 -24.73
CA LEU A 37 -11.24 15.23 -24.24
C LEU A 37 -12.23 16.10 -25.02
N LYS A 38 -12.29 15.94 -26.35
CA LYS A 38 -13.28 16.54 -27.24
C LYS A 38 -14.71 16.22 -26.78
N LYS A 39 -15.01 14.95 -26.48
CA LYS A 39 -16.32 14.53 -25.96
C LYS A 39 -16.64 15.14 -24.59
N CYS A 40 -15.67 15.23 -23.67
CA CYS A 40 -15.88 15.89 -22.36
C CYS A 40 -16.31 17.36 -22.54
N PHE A 41 -15.64 18.11 -23.42
CA PHE A 41 -16.03 19.48 -23.71
C PHE A 41 -17.37 19.58 -24.45
N ALA A 42 -17.67 18.66 -25.37
CA ALA A 42 -18.96 18.59 -26.07
C ALA A 42 -20.13 18.29 -25.11
N SER A 43 -19.89 17.52 -24.05
CA SER A 43 -20.86 17.30 -22.97
C SER A 43 -20.97 18.47 -21.99
N GLY A 44 -20.36 19.62 -22.26
CA GLY A 44 -20.48 20.83 -21.46
C GLY A 44 -19.56 20.90 -20.24
N MET A 45 -18.57 20.01 -20.10
CA MET A 45 -17.60 20.12 -19.01
C MET A 45 -16.73 21.38 -19.22
N GLN A 46 -16.70 22.27 -18.23
CA GLN A 46 -15.88 23.48 -18.26
C GLN A 46 -14.78 23.44 -17.19
N MET A 47 -13.63 24.03 -17.50
CA MET A 47 -12.49 24.12 -16.60
C MET A 47 -12.79 24.99 -15.36
N SER A 48 -13.66 25.99 -15.50
CA SER A 48 -14.06 26.95 -14.46
C SER A 48 -14.61 26.31 -13.18
N HIS A 49 -15.13 25.08 -13.24
CA HIS A 49 -15.68 24.38 -12.09
C HIS A 49 -14.63 23.71 -11.19
N PHE A 50 -13.35 23.70 -11.57
CA PHE A 50 -12.27 23.12 -10.77
C PHE A 50 -11.53 24.22 -10.01
N ARG A 51 -11.73 24.28 -8.68
CA ARG A 51 -10.99 25.20 -7.80
C ARG A 51 -9.48 24.97 -7.95
N SER A 52 -8.76 26.03 -8.34
CA SER A 52 -7.30 26.06 -8.40
C SER A 52 -6.71 26.05 -7.00
N SER A 53 -6.57 24.87 -6.37
CA SER A 53 -5.69 24.71 -5.20
C SER A 53 -4.26 24.40 -5.65
N ARG A 54 -3.65 25.34 -6.39
CA ARG A 54 -2.19 25.43 -6.52
C ARG A 54 -1.81 26.90 -6.49
N GLY A 55 -1.80 27.46 -5.27
CA GLY A 55 -1.12 28.71 -5.00
C GLY A 55 0.37 28.54 -5.31
N ASN A 56 0.82 29.21 -6.36
CA ASN A 56 2.22 29.50 -6.61
C ASN A 56 2.79 30.29 -5.42
N GLN A 57 3.88 29.81 -4.82
CA GLN A 57 4.89 30.70 -4.26
C GLN A 57 6.25 30.33 -4.85
N THR A 58 6.61 31.07 -5.89
CA THR A 58 7.94 31.11 -6.47
C THR A 58 8.84 32.08 -5.69
N LYS A 59 10.08 31.64 -5.45
CA LYS A 59 11.34 32.41 -5.43
C LYS A 59 11.55 33.46 -4.31
N THR A 60 12.57 33.20 -3.49
CA THR A 60 13.60 34.20 -3.17
C THR A 60 14.99 33.55 -3.09
N SER A 61 15.88 34.00 -3.96
CA SER A 61 17.32 33.77 -3.90
C SER A 61 17.98 34.91 -3.13
N ARG A 62 18.92 34.65 -2.20
CA ARG A 62 20.18 35.42 -1.99
C ARG A 62 21.07 34.87 -0.84
N LYS A 63 22.23 34.34 -1.26
CA LYS A 63 23.63 34.38 -0.72
C LYS A 63 23.95 34.55 0.78
N ARG A 64 24.86 33.63 1.24
CA ARG A 64 26.08 33.74 2.11
C ARG A 64 25.89 34.32 3.54
N LYS A 65 26.40 33.76 4.66
CA LYS A 65 27.77 33.26 4.99
C LYS A 65 27.74 32.51 6.35
N MET A 66 28.58 31.48 6.48
CA MET A 66 29.31 30.91 7.65
C MET A 66 28.73 30.85 9.09
N ALA A 67 28.73 29.61 9.59
CA ALA A 67 29.37 29.09 10.83
C ALA A 67 28.53 28.79 12.10
N SER A 68 28.87 27.60 12.62
CA SER A 68 28.74 26.99 13.95
C SER A 68 27.38 26.49 14.48
N THR A 69 27.32 25.15 14.54
CA THR A 69 26.91 24.31 15.68
C THR A 69 25.43 24.34 16.09
N THR A 70 24.73 23.21 15.89
CA THR A 70 24.21 22.32 16.97
C THR A 70 23.32 21.23 16.33
N SER A 71 23.45 20.01 16.86
CA SER A 71 22.69 18.77 16.67
C SER A 71 21.20 18.90 16.33
N ASN A 72 20.70 18.13 15.36
CA ASN A 72 19.80 16.98 15.60
C ASN A 72 19.15 16.43 14.30
N ASP A 73 18.90 15.13 14.35
CA ASP A 73 17.84 14.38 13.65
C ASP A 73 17.92 14.20 12.12
N ARG A 74 18.77 13.25 11.70
CA ARG A 74 18.63 12.62 10.38
C ARG A 74 17.58 11.51 10.46
N GLN A 75 16.32 11.85 10.20
CA GLN A 75 15.36 10.88 9.65
C GLN A 75 15.94 10.29 8.37
N LEU A 76 16.51 9.09 8.46
CA LEU A 76 16.82 8.26 7.31
C LEU A 76 15.51 7.75 6.73
N THR A 77 14.92 8.56 5.85
CA THR A 77 13.91 8.08 4.90
C THR A 77 14.62 7.09 3.98
N ILE A 78 14.54 5.80 4.30
CA ILE A 78 14.89 4.76 3.34
C ILE A 78 13.81 4.84 2.26
N GLN A 79 14.10 5.60 1.20
CA GLN A 79 13.40 5.45 -0.06
C GLN A 79 13.74 4.06 -0.57
N LEU A 80 12.89 3.08 -0.26
CA LEU A 80 12.85 1.85 -1.03
C LEU A 80 12.64 2.26 -2.48
N PRO A 81 13.50 1.82 -3.42
CA PRO A 81 13.35 2.17 -4.82
C PRO A 81 12.04 1.56 -5.29
N THR A 82 10.97 2.36 -5.32
CA THR A 82 9.76 1.99 -6.02
C THR A 82 10.13 2.09 -7.50
N ILE A 83 10.46 0.95 -8.10
CA ILE A 83 10.60 0.86 -9.55
C ILE A 83 9.28 1.36 -10.11
N ASN A 84 9.33 2.50 -10.79
CA ASN A 84 8.18 3.06 -11.46
C ASN A 84 7.93 2.20 -12.70
N LEU A 85 7.18 1.11 -12.54
CA LEU A 85 6.88 0.11 -13.57
C LEU A 85 6.28 0.72 -14.85
N LEU A 86 5.78 1.96 -14.77
CA LEU A 86 5.23 2.72 -15.89
C LEU A 86 6.26 3.36 -16.82
N ARG A 87 7.55 3.45 -16.42
CA ARG A 87 8.59 4.13 -17.24
C ARG A 87 9.22 3.26 -18.32
N SER A 88 8.95 1.96 -18.32
CA SER A 88 9.41 0.99 -19.33
C SER A 88 8.47 -0.21 -19.37
N ASP A 89 7.19 0.05 -19.61
CA ASP A 89 6.16 -0.99 -19.60
C ASP A 89 6.25 -1.86 -20.87
N ASN A 90 7.14 -2.86 -20.84
CA ASN A 90 7.12 -4.03 -21.73
C ASN A 90 6.26 -5.16 -21.12
N SER A 91 5.35 -4.84 -20.18
CA SER A 91 4.51 -5.84 -19.53
C SER A 91 3.55 -6.45 -20.54
N SER A 92 3.40 -7.76 -20.48
CA SER A 92 2.34 -8.49 -21.17
C SER A 92 0.96 -8.27 -20.53
N LEU A 93 0.88 -7.50 -19.45
CA LEU A 93 -0.35 -7.30 -18.69
C LEU A 93 -1.26 -6.28 -19.36
N ASN A 94 -2.51 -6.66 -19.54
CA ASN A 94 -3.55 -5.75 -20.03
C ASN A 94 -3.99 -4.77 -18.92
N SER A 95 -4.79 -3.77 -19.30
CA SER A 95 -5.24 -2.73 -18.36
C SER A 95 -6.06 -3.27 -17.18
N ALA A 96 -6.81 -4.35 -17.35
CA ALA A 96 -7.58 -4.96 -16.26
C ALA A 96 -6.65 -5.65 -15.24
N GLN A 97 -5.61 -6.35 -15.72
CA GLN A 97 -4.60 -6.97 -14.87
C GLN A 97 -3.80 -5.92 -14.09
N TRP A 98 -3.47 -4.79 -14.73
CA TRP A 98 -2.84 -3.67 -14.04
C TRP A 98 -3.72 -3.04 -12.96
N ILE A 99 -5.03 -2.91 -13.21
CA ILE A 99 -5.99 -2.44 -12.20
C ILE A 99 -6.06 -3.43 -11.04
N LEU A 100 -6.10 -4.74 -11.32
CA LEU A 100 -6.09 -5.76 -10.28
C LEU A 100 -4.84 -5.68 -9.40
N ILE A 101 -3.66 -5.60 -10.01
CA ILE A 101 -2.39 -5.46 -9.27
C ILE A 101 -2.38 -4.16 -8.46
N ALA A 102 -2.81 -3.05 -9.04
CA ALA A 102 -2.87 -1.78 -8.32
C ALA A 102 -3.82 -1.86 -7.11
N ASN A 103 -5.00 -2.44 -7.27
CA ASN A 103 -5.95 -2.65 -6.19
C ASN A 103 -5.37 -3.58 -5.11
N LEU A 104 -4.65 -4.63 -5.51
CA LEU A 104 -4.01 -5.56 -4.60
C LEU A 104 -2.87 -4.90 -3.82
N ILE A 105 -2.00 -4.14 -4.47
CA ILE A 105 -0.92 -3.38 -3.82
C ILE A 105 -1.50 -2.41 -2.79
N HIS A 106 -2.60 -1.74 -3.13
CA HIS A 106 -3.25 -0.74 -2.29
C HIS A 106 -4.38 -1.29 -1.41
N SER A 107 -4.51 -2.62 -1.32
CA SER A 107 -5.59 -3.28 -0.57
C SER A 107 -5.59 -2.87 0.91
N TYR A 108 -4.45 -2.90 1.57
CA TYR A 108 -4.26 -2.38 2.93
C TYR A 108 -2.86 -1.81 3.09
N ASP A 109 -2.70 -0.93 4.09
CA ASP A 109 -1.46 -0.21 4.38
C ASP A 109 -0.67 -0.88 5.52
N GLU A 110 0.40 -1.59 5.15
CA GLU A 110 1.31 -2.28 6.05
C GLU A 110 2.23 -1.35 6.82
N SER A 111 2.35 -0.08 6.40
CA SER A 111 3.25 0.87 7.05
C SER A 111 2.93 1.03 8.53
N ARG A 112 1.64 0.92 8.89
CA ARG A 112 1.19 0.93 10.29
C ARG A 112 1.69 -0.27 11.07
N LEU A 113 1.61 -1.48 10.49
CA LEU A 113 2.08 -2.71 11.13
C LEU A 113 3.60 -2.75 11.23
N LEU A 114 4.30 -2.28 10.20
CA LEU A 114 5.76 -2.12 10.22
C LEU A 114 6.20 -1.09 11.26
N ALA A 115 5.50 0.03 11.37
CA ALA A 115 5.77 1.05 12.39
C ALA A 115 5.49 0.51 13.80
N ALA A 116 4.43 -0.28 13.97
CA ALA A 116 4.12 -0.95 15.23
C ALA A 116 5.20 -1.97 15.61
N ALA A 117 5.64 -2.80 14.67
CA ALA A 117 6.73 -3.74 14.89
C ALA A 117 8.02 -3.01 15.27
N ARG A 118 8.34 -1.89 14.61
CA ARG A 118 9.51 -1.05 14.96
C ARG A 118 9.40 -0.41 16.33
N ARG A 119 8.21 0.09 16.72
CA ARG A 119 7.98 0.61 18.08
C ARG A 119 8.16 -0.48 19.11
N LEU A 120 7.58 -1.66 18.88
CA LEU A 120 7.75 -2.83 19.75
C LEU A 120 9.24 -3.15 19.94
N MET A 121 10.03 -3.09 18.87
CA MET A 121 11.48 -3.30 18.90
C MET A 121 12.25 -2.21 19.67
N ASN A 122 11.91 -0.93 19.44
CA ASN A 122 12.64 0.22 19.97
C ASN A 122 12.26 0.53 21.43
N GLU A 123 10.97 0.52 21.77
CA GLU A 123 10.45 0.93 23.08
C GLU A 123 10.72 -0.11 24.17
N ASN A 124 10.89 -1.38 23.80
CA ASN A 124 11.10 -2.47 24.76
C ASN A 124 12.56 -2.91 24.88
N ASN A 125 13.51 -2.25 24.20
CA ASN A 125 14.92 -2.67 24.15
C ASN A 125 15.06 -4.19 23.92
N ILE A 126 14.24 -4.77 23.04
CA ILE A 126 14.20 -6.23 22.84
C ILE A 126 15.54 -6.77 22.34
N SER A 127 16.37 -5.91 21.75
CA SER A 127 17.75 -6.21 21.36
C SER A 127 18.73 -6.34 22.54
N GLN A 128 18.39 -5.86 23.74
CA GLN A 128 19.27 -5.88 24.92
C GLN A 128 18.69 -6.59 26.14
N VAL A 129 17.36 -6.78 26.22
CA VAL A 129 16.70 -7.42 27.36
C VAL A 129 16.15 -8.77 26.95
N GLU A 130 16.65 -9.86 27.56
CA GLU A 130 16.20 -11.25 27.30
C GLU A 130 14.71 -11.50 27.61
N GLN A 131 14.01 -10.53 28.20
CA GLN A 131 12.61 -10.62 28.58
C GLN A 131 11.85 -9.36 28.15
N ILE A 132 10.73 -9.57 27.45
CA ILE A 132 9.70 -8.55 27.30
C ILE A 132 9.07 -8.39 28.69
N ARG A 133 9.24 -7.21 29.30
CA ARG A 133 8.76 -6.93 30.66
C ARG A 133 7.24 -6.96 30.76
N ASP A 134 6.56 -6.68 29.64
CA ASP A 134 5.10 -6.65 29.58
C ASP A 134 4.56 -7.43 28.36
N PRO A 135 3.97 -8.62 28.55
CA PRO A 135 3.38 -9.40 27.46
C PRO A 135 2.19 -8.71 26.79
N THR A 136 1.62 -7.66 27.40
CA THR A 136 0.55 -6.87 26.78
C THR A 136 1.01 -6.21 25.49
N VAL A 137 2.29 -5.84 25.36
CA VAL A 137 2.80 -5.16 24.15
C VAL A 137 2.79 -6.09 22.93
N VAL A 138 3.14 -7.37 23.11
CA VAL A 138 3.03 -8.39 22.05
C VAL A 138 1.57 -8.64 21.72
N ARG A 139 0.70 -8.70 22.74
CA ARG A 139 -0.73 -8.88 22.55
C ARG A 139 -1.35 -7.70 21.79
N ASP A 140 -0.95 -6.48 22.08
CA ASP A 140 -1.44 -5.27 21.42
C ASP A 140 -0.96 -5.20 19.97
N PHE A 141 0.28 -5.60 19.71
CA PHE A 141 0.78 -5.77 18.35
C PHE A 141 -0.05 -6.80 17.56
N LEU A 142 -0.31 -7.97 18.15
CA LEU A 142 -1.16 -9.01 17.53
C LEU A 142 -2.59 -8.49 17.33
N LYS A 143 -3.17 -7.79 18.32
CA LYS A 143 -4.49 -7.17 18.18
C LYS A 143 -4.52 -6.18 17.01
N GLN A 144 -3.45 -5.41 16.84
CA GLN A 144 -3.34 -4.45 15.75
C GLN A 144 -3.23 -5.13 14.37
N THR A 145 -2.64 -6.32 14.26
CA THR A 145 -2.67 -7.09 13.00
C THR A 145 -4.11 -7.50 12.66
N TYR A 146 -4.85 -8.07 13.62
CA TYR A 146 -6.27 -8.43 13.43
C TYR A 146 -7.15 -7.22 13.08
N GLU A 147 -7.00 -6.10 13.79
CA GLU A 147 -7.79 -4.89 13.52
C GLU A 147 -7.51 -4.30 12.13
N THR A 148 -6.26 -4.40 11.64
CA THR A 148 -5.88 -3.90 10.33
C THR A 148 -6.50 -4.75 9.23
N THR A 149 -6.39 -6.08 9.33
CA THR A 149 -7.06 -7.01 8.41
C THR A 149 -8.58 -6.84 8.45
N GLY A 150 -9.15 -6.70 9.65
CA GLY A 150 -10.58 -6.46 9.83
C GLY A 150 -11.06 -5.21 9.10
N LYS A 151 -10.35 -4.08 9.24
CA LYS A 151 -10.71 -2.83 8.55
C LYS A 151 -10.71 -2.97 7.04
N TYR A 152 -9.76 -3.73 6.49
CA TYR A 152 -9.70 -4.02 5.06
C TYR A 152 -10.94 -4.78 4.59
N LEU A 153 -11.29 -5.88 5.28
CA LEU A 153 -12.45 -6.69 4.92
C LEU A 153 -13.75 -5.89 5.00
N HIS A 154 -13.89 -5.03 6.01
CA HIS A 154 -15.06 -4.15 6.16
C HIS A 154 -15.10 -3.03 5.11
N ALA A 155 -13.98 -2.65 4.51
CA ALA A 155 -13.95 -1.68 3.42
C ALA A 155 -14.29 -2.30 2.06
N ASN A 156 -14.31 -3.64 1.96
CA ASN A 156 -14.60 -4.34 0.72
C ASN A 156 -16.12 -4.51 0.55
N HIS A 157 -16.71 -3.72 -0.37
CA HIS A 157 -18.14 -3.78 -0.66
C HIS A 157 -18.59 -5.16 -1.14
N ASP A 158 -17.77 -5.83 -1.97
CA ASP A 158 -18.09 -7.17 -2.50
C ASP A 158 -18.11 -8.21 -1.39
N PHE A 159 -17.30 -8.05 -0.35
CA PHE A 159 -17.39 -8.88 0.85
C PHE A 159 -18.68 -8.63 1.63
N LEU A 160 -19.11 -7.37 1.76
CA LEU A 160 -20.28 -7.00 2.56
C LEU A 160 -21.61 -7.44 1.95
N ILE A 161 -21.68 -7.57 0.62
CA ILE A 161 -22.89 -8.06 -0.07
C ILE A 161 -23.08 -9.57 0.04
N LEU A 162 -22.08 -10.32 0.49
CA LEU A 162 -22.19 -11.76 0.67
C LEU A 162 -23.11 -12.13 1.85
N PRO A 163 -23.86 -13.25 1.77
CA PRO A 163 -24.59 -13.81 2.91
C PRO A 163 -23.70 -14.01 4.14
N PRO A 164 -24.25 -13.97 5.38
CA PRO A 164 -23.48 -14.17 6.61
C PRO A 164 -22.63 -15.45 6.62
N ASP A 165 -23.16 -16.57 6.14
CA ASP A 165 -22.46 -17.85 6.10
C ASP A 165 -21.28 -17.83 5.13
N ASP A 166 -21.48 -17.25 3.94
CA ASP A 166 -20.42 -17.09 2.94
C ASP A 166 -19.32 -16.15 3.41
N ARG A 167 -19.70 -15.05 4.10
CA ARG A 167 -18.73 -14.16 4.76
C ARG A 167 -17.92 -14.89 5.81
N PHE A 168 -18.56 -15.74 6.62
CA PHE A 168 -17.86 -16.53 7.63
C PHE A 168 -16.87 -17.52 7.01
N VAL A 169 -17.26 -18.24 5.95
CA VAL A 169 -16.37 -19.15 5.22
C VAL A 169 -15.20 -18.38 4.61
N LEU A 170 -15.46 -17.24 3.96
CA LEU A 170 -14.40 -16.42 3.37
C LEU A 170 -13.47 -15.83 4.44
N LEU A 171 -14.01 -15.39 5.57
CA LEU A 171 -13.22 -14.89 6.70
C LEU A 171 -12.31 -15.98 7.24
N ARG A 172 -12.86 -17.18 7.45
CA ARG A 172 -12.13 -18.31 8.01
C ARG A 172 -11.03 -18.81 7.07
N HIS A 173 -11.25 -18.80 5.76
CA HIS A 173 -10.28 -19.40 4.83
C HIS A 173 -9.37 -18.37 4.15
N ALA A 174 -9.92 -17.29 3.60
CA ALA A 174 -9.14 -16.31 2.85
C ALA A 174 -8.53 -15.25 3.77
N ALA A 175 -9.30 -14.71 4.73
CA ALA A 175 -8.76 -13.67 5.60
C ALA A 175 -7.70 -14.19 6.57
N GLU A 176 -7.85 -15.43 7.08
CA GLU A 176 -6.80 -16.07 7.88
C GLU A 176 -5.51 -16.27 7.08
N ASN A 177 -5.60 -16.66 5.80
CA ASN A 177 -4.43 -16.81 4.93
C ASN A 177 -3.75 -15.47 4.65
N VAL A 178 -4.51 -14.44 4.27
CA VAL A 178 -3.99 -13.07 4.05
C VAL A 178 -3.35 -12.54 5.32
N GLN A 179 -4.00 -12.72 6.46
CA GLN A 179 -3.45 -12.30 7.75
C GLN A 179 -2.18 -13.07 8.10
N CYS A 180 -2.15 -14.38 7.88
CA CYS A 180 -0.99 -15.22 8.17
C CYS A 180 0.21 -14.78 7.32
N LEU A 181 0.05 -14.66 6.00
CA LEU A 181 1.11 -14.24 5.09
C LEU A 181 1.58 -12.82 5.39
N SER A 182 0.67 -11.89 5.66
CA SER A 182 1.00 -10.52 6.08
C SER A 182 1.80 -10.50 7.38
N THR A 183 1.38 -11.30 8.37
CA THR A 183 2.03 -11.36 9.68
C THR A 183 3.44 -11.95 9.55
N ILE A 184 3.59 -13.04 8.79
CA ILE A 184 4.88 -13.66 8.45
C ILE A 184 5.80 -12.64 7.76
N PHE A 185 5.27 -11.88 6.81
CA PHE A 185 6.03 -10.84 6.11
C PHE A 185 6.51 -9.76 7.07
N ILE A 186 5.61 -9.21 7.88
CA ILE A 186 5.94 -8.17 8.87
C ILE A 186 7.00 -8.70 9.83
N TRP A 187 6.85 -9.92 10.34
CA TRP A 187 7.81 -10.53 11.27
C TRP A 187 9.18 -10.68 10.62
N ASN A 188 9.24 -11.15 9.37
CA ASN A 188 10.48 -11.32 8.64
C ASN A 188 11.17 -9.97 8.36
N GLN A 189 10.41 -8.97 7.93
CA GLN A 189 10.93 -7.66 7.55
C GLN A 189 11.38 -6.82 8.76
N SER A 190 10.70 -6.98 9.89
CA SER A 190 11.06 -6.32 11.16
C SER A 190 12.04 -7.12 12.01
N LYS A 191 12.40 -8.34 11.59
CA LYS A 191 13.25 -9.28 12.34
C LYS A 191 12.70 -9.65 13.72
N LEU A 192 11.40 -9.52 13.96
CA LEU A 192 10.78 -9.90 15.24
C LEU A 192 11.07 -11.36 15.63
N TYR A 193 11.15 -12.26 14.65
CA TYR A 193 11.39 -13.68 14.88
C TYR A 193 12.78 -14.01 15.43
N THR A 194 13.76 -13.10 15.30
CA THR A 194 15.10 -13.30 15.88
C THR A 194 15.12 -13.03 17.38
N HIS A 195 14.07 -12.41 17.93
CA HIS A 195 14.01 -12.06 19.34
C HIS A 195 13.38 -13.18 20.18
N ARG A 196 14.18 -13.75 21.07
CA ARG A 196 13.80 -14.88 21.93
C ARG A 196 12.57 -14.58 22.78
N SER A 197 12.47 -13.36 23.32
CA SER A 197 11.37 -12.93 24.17
C SER A 197 10.05 -12.82 23.40
N PHE A 198 10.07 -12.26 22.18
CA PHE A 198 8.92 -12.23 21.29
C PHE A 198 8.45 -13.66 20.98
N MET A 199 9.38 -14.53 20.57
CA MET A 199 9.06 -15.93 20.24
C MET A 199 8.57 -16.72 21.46
N LYS A 200 9.07 -16.44 22.66
CA LYS A 200 8.58 -17.06 23.91
C LYS A 200 7.14 -16.66 24.20
N THR A 201 6.79 -15.38 24.04
CA THR A 201 5.40 -14.92 24.20
C THR A 201 4.49 -15.52 23.13
N CYS A 202 4.93 -15.58 21.87
CA CYS A 202 4.16 -16.28 20.82
C CYS A 202 3.94 -17.76 21.15
N ASN A 203 4.97 -18.47 21.62
CA ASN A 203 4.86 -19.87 22.04
C ASN A 203 3.86 -20.04 23.19
N TYR A 204 3.86 -19.11 24.16
CA TYR A 204 2.90 -19.13 25.27
C TYR A 204 1.45 -18.90 24.80
N LEU A 205 1.24 -18.00 23.83
CA LEU A 205 -0.09 -17.64 23.35
C LEU A 205 -0.67 -18.66 22.36
N TYR A 206 0.16 -19.23 21.50
CA TYR A 206 -0.31 -20.01 20.34
C TYR A 206 0.19 -21.46 20.31
N GLY A 207 1.07 -21.83 21.23
CA GLY A 207 1.71 -23.15 21.26
C GLY A 207 2.91 -23.26 20.31
N GLU A 208 3.83 -24.15 20.68
CA GLU A 208 5.10 -24.35 19.99
C GLU A 208 4.95 -24.84 18.55
N GLN A 209 3.96 -25.70 18.28
CA GLN A 209 3.74 -26.27 16.95
C GLN A 209 3.42 -25.17 15.92
N LEU A 210 2.46 -24.28 16.23
CA LEU A 210 2.07 -23.20 15.32
C LEU A 210 3.24 -22.25 15.07
N VAL A 211 3.96 -21.87 16.14
CA VAL A 211 5.10 -20.97 16.04
C VAL A 211 6.25 -21.58 15.24
N ASN A 212 6.46 -22.89 15.35
CA ASN A 212 7.45 -23.61 14.54
C ASN A 212 7.06 -23.64 13.05
N MET A 213 5.78 -23.87 12.74
CA MET A 213 5.28 -23.77 11.35
C MET A 213 5.47 -22.37 10.78
N VAL A 214 5.09 -21.33 11.52
CA VAL A 214 5.29 -19.93 11.13
C VAL A 214 6.78 -19.62 10.92
N ARG A 215 7.67 -20.12 11.80
CA ARG A 215 9.13 -19.98 11.64
C ARG A 215 9.65 -20.66 10.39
N HIS A 216 9.11 -21.82 10.05
CA HIS A 216 9.47 -22.52 8.82
C HIS A 216 9.00 -21.72 7.59
N ALA A 217 7.75 -21.26 7.57
CA ALA A 217 7.17 -20.49 6.48
C ALA A 217 7.92 -19.18 6.21
N MET A 218 8.43 -18.50 7.25
CA MET A 218 9.26 -17.29 7.10
C MET A 218 10.51 -17.48 6.23
N LYS A 219 11.02 -18.71 6.05
CA LYS A 219 12.17 -18.99 5.17
C LYS A 219 11.84 -18.90 3.69
N PHE A 220 10.56 -19.01 3.35
CA PHE A 220 10.06 -19.07 1.98
C PHE A 220 9.28 -17.82 1.57
N ILE A 221 9.05 -16.89 2.52
CA ILE A 221 8.31 -15.68 2.19
C ILE A 221 9.18 -14.73 1.36
N ASP A 222 8.59 -14.22 0.29
CA ASP A 222 9.26 -13.26 -0.58
C ASP A 222 9.47 -11.92 0.16
N PRO A 223 10.63 -11.26 -0.01
CA PRO A 223 10.85 -9.92 0.53
C PRO A 223 9.99 -8.84 -0.16
N ASP A 224 9.44 -9.11 -1.34
CA ASP A 224 8.52 -8.23 -2.04
C ASP A 224 7.09 -8.46 -1.55
N LEU A 225 6.57 -7.46 -0.84
CA LEU A 225 5.21 -7.44 -0.32
C LEU A 225 4.15 -7.64 -1.41
N VAL A 226 4.38 -7.16 -2.63
CA VAL A 226 3.43 -7.33 -3.74
C VAL A 226 3.29 -8.80 -4.11
N LEU A 227 4.41 -9.54 -4.15
CA LEU A 227 4.41 -10.99 -4.41
C LEU A 227 3.75 -11.75 -3.25
N VAL A 228 3.97 -11.32 -2.01
CA VAL A 228 3.28 -11.89 -0.84
C VAL A 228 1.76 -11.69 -0.94
N LYS A 229 1.29 -10.50 -1.35
CA LYS A 229 -0.14 -10.24 -1.54
C LYS A 229 -0.74 -11.04 -2.69
N LEU A 230 0.03 -11.32 -3.75
CA LEU A 230 -0.42 -12.15 -4.87
C LEU A 230 -0.55 -13.63 -4.51
N ALA A 231 0.23 -14.09 -3.54
CA ALA A 231 0.19 -15.46 -3.04
C ALA A 231 -0.92 -15.71 -1.99
N ALA A 232 -1.58 -14.65 -1.52
CA ALA A 232 -2.56 -14.66 -0.44
C ALA A 232 -4.00 -14.69 -0.96
#